data_AF-C1BNV1-F1
#
_entry.id   AF-C1BNV1-F1
#
_cell.length_a   1.000
_cell.length_b   1.000
_cell.length_c   1.000
_cell.angle_alpha   90.00
_cell.angle_beta   90.00
_cell.angle_gamma   90.00
#
_symmetry.space_group_name_H-M   'P 1'
#
loop_
_entity.id
_entity.type
_entity.pdbx_description
1 polymer ?
#
loop_
_entity_poly.entity_id
_entity_poly.type
_entity_poly.pdbx_seq_one_letter_code
_entity_poly.pdbx_strand_id
1 'polypeptide(L)'
;MSTEVLSKRIQSLERVVLGSDESSKGSIHPPAVPFLNDFARDLGNAVDKRDRVRGVLRDVSSLNTYLDPSFGEEKGLPLNAKADILLSQSESIHKTNDLLERLHKSKGVLDRSQELERAVKEFEPKFNKLAQLQVDQENEAQEISKESLELMQKYNEIIEIVSKSFIQYDNILSKAEGK
;
A
#
# COMPACT_ATOMS: atom_id res chain seq x y z
N MET A 1 14.38 -14.05 -10.87
CA MET A 1 13.37 -13.29 -11.67
C MET A 1 13.98 -12.27 -12.64
N SER A 2 14.61 -11.15 -12.21
CA SER A 2 15.12 -10.13 -13.17
C SER A 2 16.29 -10.61 -14.05
N THR A 3 17.19 -11.41 -13.48
CA THR A 3 18.37 -11.95 -14.18
C THR A 3 18.02 -13.03 -15.20
N GLU A 4 17.00 -13.85 -14.93
CA GLU A 4 16.52 -14.89 -15.86
C GLU A 4 15.85 -14.30 -17.10
N VAL A 5 15.10 -13.21 -16.95
CA VAL A 5 14.49 -12.49 -18.08
C VAL A 5 15.58 -11.91 -18.98
N LEU A 6 16.62 -11.31 -18.38
CA LEU A 6 17.74 -10.76 -19.13
C LEU A 6 18.54 -11.85 -19.85
N SER A 7 18.79 -12.98 -19.20
CA SER A 7 19.49 -14.13 -19.80
C SER A 7 18.72 -14.71 -20.99
N LYS A 8 17.40 -14.89 -20.88
CA LYS A 8 16.56 -15.34 -22.02
C LYS A 8 16.58 -14.35 -23.18
N ARG A 9 16.60 -13.05 -22.89
CA ARG A 9 16.68 -12.01 -23.93
C ARG A 9 18.04 -12.01 -24.62
N ILE A 10 19.13 -12.15 -23.86
CA ILE A 10 20.48 -12.28 -24.43
C ILE A 10 20.56 -13.51 -25.32
N GLN A 11 20.07 -14.66 -24.87
CA GLN A 11 20.05 -15.90 -25.65
C GLN A 11 19.23 -15.75 -26.96
N SER A 12 18.13 -15.00 -26.92
CA SER A 12 17.35 -14.69 -28.13
C SER A 12 18.12 -13.80 -29.10
N LEU A 13 18.87 -12.81 -28.60
CA LEU A 13 19.70 -11.93 -29.42
C LEU A 13 20.89 -12.66 -30.02
N GLU A 14 21.55 -13.51 -29.24
CA GLU A 14 22.65 -14.37 -29.71
C GLU A 14 22.16 -15.30 -30.82
N ARG A 15 20.99 -15.94 -30.66
CA ARG A 15 20.40 -16.78 -31.72
C ARG A 15 20.11 -16.01 -33.00
N VAL A 16 19.65 -14.76 -32.89
CA VAL A 16 19.33 -13.93 -34.06
C VAL A 16 20.59 -13.46 -34.80
N VAL A 17 21.66 -13.14 -34.06
CA VAL A 17 22.89 -12.57 -34.65
C VAL A 17 23.86 -13.66 -35.11
N LEU A 18 24.06 -14.71 -34.32
CA LEU A 18 25.03 -15.79 -34.58
C LEU A 18 24.40 -17.01 -35.26
N GLY A 19 23.07 -17.08 -35.30
CA GLY A 19 22.33 -18.24 -35.79
C GLY A 19 22.17 -19.32 -34.72
N SER A 20 21.35 -20.33 -35.01
CA SER A 20 21.05 -21.44 -34.08
C SER A 20 22.01 -22.64 -34.23
N ASP A 21 23.07 -22.48 -35.02
CA ASP A 21 23.94 -23.58 -35.42
C ASP A 21 25.21 -23.58 -34.55
N GLU A 22 25.29 -24.54 -33.63
CA GLU A 22 26.45 -24.75 -32.73
C GLU A 22 27.77 -24.99 -33.50
N SER A 23 27.67 -25.28 -34.79
CA SER A 23 28.76 -25.55 -35.73
C SER A 23 29.59 -24.30 -36.10
N SER A 24 29.09 -23.08 -35.83
CA SER A 24 29.76 -21.83 -36.22
C SER A 24 30.57 -21.16 -35.11
N LYS A 25 30.61 -21.72 -33.89
CA LYS A 25 31.32 -21.13 -32.72
C LYS A 25 32.83 -20.91 -32.90
N GLY A 26 33.43 -21.45 -33.97
CA GLY A 26 34.84 -21.25 -34.34
C GLY A 26 35.08 -20.41 -35.58
N SER A 27 34.03 -19.90 -36.24
CA SER A 27 34.15 -19.01 -37.40
C SER A 27 34.19 -17.57 -36.93
N ILE A 28 35.22 -16.81 -37.34
CA ILE A 28 35.25 -15.36 -37.17
C ILE A 28 34.12 -14.80 -38.02
N HIS A 29 32.94 -14.62 -37.41
CA HIS A 29 31.82 -13.98 -38.06
C HIS A 29 32.26 -12.56 -38.46
N PRO A 30 32.12 -12.17 -39.74
CA PRO A 30 32.45 -10.81 -40.14
C PRO A 30 31.61 -9.85 -39.29
N PRO A 31 32.17 -8.70 -38.87
CA PRO A 31 31.46 -7.78 -38.02
C PRO A 31 30.12 -7.42 -38.67
N ALA A 32 29.02 -7.66 -37.97
CA ALA A 32 27.67 -7.60 -38.54
C ALA A 32 27.35 -6.20 -39.09
N VAL A 33 27.93 -5.16 -38.48
CA VAL A 33 27.74 -3.75 -38.85
C VAL A 33 28.29 -3.44 -40.25
N PRO A 34 29.59 -3.70 -40.57
CA PRO A 34 30.10 -3.48 -41.91
C PRO A 34 29.43 -4.37 -42.96
N PHE A 35 29.13 -5.63 -42.65
CA PHE A 35 28.38 -6.50 -43.58
C PHE A 35 26.98 -5.95 -43.89
N LEU A 36 26.25 -5.49 -42.86
CA LEU A 36 24.94 -4.88 -43.04
C LEU A 36 25.03 -3.56 -43.80
N ASN A 37 26.09 -2.79 -43.60
CA ASN A 37 26.32 -1.54 -44.31
C ASN A 37 26.65 -1.77 -45.79
N ASP A 38 27.48 -2.76 -46.10
CA ASP A 38 27.78 -3.17 -47.47
C ASP A 38 26.52 -3.73 -48.15
N PHE A 39 25.75 -4.56 -47.45
CA PHE A 39 24.46 -5.07 -47.94
C PHE A 39 23.43 -3.95 -48.15
N ALA A 40 23.33 -2.98 -47.22
CA ALA A 40 22.45 -1.83 -47.37
C ALA A 40 22.86 -0.95 -48.56
N ARG A 41 24.16 -0.81 -48.81
CA ARG A 41 24.71 -0.08 -49.95
C ARG A 41 24.44 -0.81 -51.27
N ASP A 42 24.58 -2.14 -51.29
CA ASP A 42 24.24 -2.96 -52.46
C ASP A 42 22.74 -2.98 -52.73
N LEU A 43 21.92 -3.06 -51.68
CA LEU A 43 20.47 -2.93 -51.77
C LEU A 43 20.08 -1.53 -52.26
N GLY A 44 20.71 -0.47 -51.75
CA GLY A 44 20.54 0.90 -52.21
C GLY A 44 20.86 1.03 -53.70
N ASN A 45 22.00 0.49 -54.14
CA ASN A 45 22.41 0.48 -55.55
C ASN A 45 21.47 -0.35 -56.45
N ALA A 46 20.88 -1.42 -55.93
CA ALA A 46 19.91 -2.26 -56.65
C ALA A 46 18.51 -1.63 -56.72
N VAL A 47 18.09 -0.92 -55.67
CA VAL A 47 16.82 -0.21 -55.58
C VAL A 47 16.85 1.10 -56.39
N ASP A 48 17.98 1.80 -56.43
CA ASP A 48 18.15 3.03 -57.19
C ASP A 48 18.01 2.82 -58.71
N LYS A 49 18.41 1.64 -59.19
CA LYS A 49 18.24 1.23 -60.60
C LYS A 49 16.81 0.79 -60.95
N ARG A 50 15.91 0.65 -59.97
CA ARG A 50 14.55 0.09 -60.15
C ARG A 50 13.50 0.92 -59.38
N ASP A 51 13.00 1.99 -60.00
CA ASP A 51 11.98 2.87 -59.39
C ASP A 51 10.72 2.15 -58.88
N ARG A 52 10.31 1.04 -59.53
CA ARG A 52 9.16 0.23 -59.06
C ARG A 52 9.41 -0.43 -57.70
N VAL A 53 10.66 -0.84 -57.43
CA VAL A 53 11.04 -1.45 -56.15
C VAL A 53 11.10 -0.40 -55.04
N ARG A 54 11.52 0.83 -55.37
CA ARG A 54 11.48 1.97 -54.45
C ARG A 54 10.05 2.31 -54.01
N GLY A 55 9.09 2.29 -54.95
CA GLY A 55 7.67 2.45 -54.64
C GLY A 55 7.16 1.36 -53.69
N VAL A 56 7.41 0.09 -54.02
CA VAL A 56 7.01 -1.04 -53.17
C VAL A 56 7.67 -1.00 -51.79
N LEU A 57 8.95 -0.63 -51.67
CA LEU A 57 9.63 -0.54 -50.37
C LEU A 57 9.03 0.55 -49.47
N ARG A 58 8.53 1.65 -50.06
CA ARG A 58 7.77 2.68 -49.36
C ARG A 58 6.34 2.23 -49.03
N ASP A 59 5.75 1.40 -49.87
CA ASP A 59 4.44 0.80 -49.61
C ASP A 59 4.52 -0.31 -48.55
N VAL A 60 5.67 -0.98 -48.37
CA VAL A 60 5.87 -2.00 -47.32
C VAL A 60 5.75 -1.40 -45.92
N SER A 61 6.26 -0.20 -45.68
CA SER A 61 6.07 0.45 -44.37
C SER A 61 4.60 0.80 -44.12
N SER A 62 3.90 1.26 -45.16
CA SER A 62 2.46 1.52 -45.10
C SER A 62 1.66 0.22 -44.92
N LEU A 63 2.04 -0.85 -45.61
CA LEU A 63 1.45 -2.18 -45.50
C LEU A 63 1.65 -2.78 -44.11
N ASN A 64 2.80 -2.53 -43.49
CA ASN A 64 3.06 -2.91 -42.10
C ASN A 64 2.12 -2.15 -41.14
N THR A 65 1.80 -0.89 -41.42
CA THR A 65 0.77 -0.14 -40.68
C THR A 65 -0.64 -0.70 -40.91
N TYR A 66 -0.98 -1.12 -42.13
CA TYR A 66 -2.29 -1.71 -42.41
C TYR A 66 -2.43 -3.16 -41.91
N LEU A 67 -1.32 -3.88 -41.73
CA LEU A 67 -1.26 -5.22 -41.15
C LEU A 67 -1.17 -5.21 -39.62
N ASP A 68 -0.95 -4.06 -38.99
CA ASP A 68 -1.02 -3.93 -37.54
C ASP A 68 -2.47 -4.21 -37.09
N PRO A 69 -2.73 -5.25 -36.27
CA PRO A 69 -4.06 -5.54 -35.75
C PRO A 69 -4.70 -4.33 -35.05
N SER A 70 -3.87 -3.46 -34.48
CA SER A 70 -4.28 -2.24 -33.77
C SER A 70 -4.86 -1.18 -34.71
N PHE A 71 -4.46 -1.15 -35.99
CA PHE A 71 -4.97 -0.20 -36.97
C PHE A 71 -6.44 -0.46 -37.33
N GLY A 72 -6.82 -1.74 -37.37
CA GLY A 72 -8.20 -2.18 -37.57
C GLY A 72 -9.11 -1.85 -36.38
N GLU A 73 -8.59 -1.85 -35.15
CA GLU A 73 -9.38 -1.52 -33.96
C GLU A 73 -9.69 -0.02 -33.85
N GLU A 74 -8.74 0.85 -34.20
CA GLU A 74 -8.90 2.30 -34.05
C GLU A 74 -9.87 2.90 -35.09
N LYS A 75 -9.78 2.44 -36.35
CA LYS A 75 -10.58 2.94 -37.48
C LYS A 75 -11.67 1.98 -37.99
N GLY A 76 -11.58 0.69 -37.70
CA GLY A 76 -12.47 -0.33 -38.26
C GLY A 76 -13.81 -0.47 -37.55
N LEU A 77 -13.98 0.11 -36.36
CA LEU A 77 -15.26 0.06 -35.67
C LEU A 77 -16.21 1.13 -36.26
N PRO A 78 -17.35 0.74 -36.88
CA PRO A 78 -18.27 1.69 -37.47
C PRO A 78 -18.91 2.57 -36.39
N LEU A 79 -19.28 3.80 -36.77
CA LEU A 79 -19.81 4.80 -35.83
C LEU A 79 -21.02 4.28 -35.04
N ASN A 80 -21.88 3.49 -35.67
CA ASN A 80 -23.05 2.87 -35.03
C ASN A 80 -22.63 1.86 -33.95
N ALA A 81 -21.62 1.03 -34.21
CA ALA A 81 -21.11 0.10 -33.21
C ALA A 81 -20.42 0.82 -32.04
N LYS A 82 -19.75 1.95 -32.30
CA LYS A 82 -19.23 2.83 -31.22
C LYS A 82 -20.36 3.39 -30.37
N ALA A 83 -21.47 3.82 -30.98
CA ALA A 83 -22.64 4.31 -30.27
C ALA A 83 -23.31 3.20 -29.43
N ASP A 84 -23.48 2.01 -29.99
CA ASP A 84 -24.05 0.86 -29.29
C ASP A 84 -23.18 0.43 -28.10
N ILE A 85 -21.85 0.44 -28.25
CA ILE A 85 -20.92 0.16 -27.14
C ILE A 85 -21.07 1.22 -26.05
N LEU A 86 -21.10 2.51 -26.41
CA LEU A 86 -21.29 3.59 -25.43
C LEU A 86 -22.63 3.48 -24.70
N LEU A 87 -23.71 3.15 -25.40
CA LEU A 87 -25.02 2.93 -24.80
C LEU A 87 -25.01 1.70 -23.87
N SER A 88 -24.37 0.61 -24.28
CA SER A 88 -24.24 -0.60 -23.45
C SER A 88 -23.40 -0.37 -22.18
N GLN A 89 -22.42 0.54 -22.25
CA GLN A 89 -21.53 0.87 -21.15
C GLN A 89 -21.98 2.09 -20.34
N SER A 90 -23.05 2.78 -20.75
CA SER A 90 -23.52 4.02 -20.12
C SER A 90 -23.74 3.86 -18.61
N GLU A 91 -24.39 2.77 -18.18
CA GLU A 91 -24.62 2.50 -16.76
C GLU A 91 -23.30 2.29 -15.98
N SER A 92 -22.32 1.63 -16.60
CA SER A 92 -20.99 1.43 -16.00
C SER A 92 -20.25 2.75 -15.86
N ILE A 93 -20.31 3.62 -16.88
CA ILE A 93 -19.70 4.96 -16.87
C ILE A 93 -20.33 5.84 -15.79
N HIS A 94 -21.65 5.79 -15.62
CA HIS A 94 -22.33 6.52 -14.54
C HIS A 94 -21.92 6.00 -13.17
N LYS A 95 -21.87 4.67 -12.96
CA LYS A 95 -21.39 4.08 -11.71
C LYS A 95 -19.96 4.45 -11.39
N THR A 96 -19.05 4.44 -12.37
CA THR A 96 -17.66 4.84 -12.14
C THR A 96 -17.54 6.33 -11.86
N ASN A 97 -18.33 7.18 -12.51
CA ASN A 97 -18.37 8.61 -12.21
C ASN A 97 -18.87 8.88 -10.79
N ASP A 98 -19.95 8.21 -10.35
CA ASP A 98 -20.46 8.35 -8.98
C ASP A 98 -19.42 7.91 -7.94
N LEU A 99 -18.70 6.81 -8.21
CA LEU A 99 -17.61 6.34 -7.36
C LEU A 99 -16.44 7.34 -7.33
N LEU A 100 -16.07 7.92 -8.48
CA LEU A 100 -15.04 8.95 -8.58
C LEU A 100 -15.44 10.23 -7.84
N GLU A 101 -16.70 10.65 -7.91
CA GLU A 101 -17.18 11.78 -7.13
C GLU A 101 -17.13 11.52 -5.63
N ARG A 102 -17.50 10.32 -5.18
CA ARG A 102 -17.37 9.91 -3.77
C ARG A 102 -15.92 9.92 -3.34
N LEU A 103 -15.02 9.39 -4.16
CA LEU A 103 -13.58 9.42 -3.92
C LEU A 103 -13.08 10.87 -3.83
N HIS A 104 -13.46 11.72 -4.78
CA HIS A 104 -13.07 13.13 -4.79
C HIS A 104 -13.55 13.87 -3.53
N LYS A 105 -14.78 13.59 -3.07
CA LYS A 105 -15.30 14.11 -1.80
C LYS A 105 -14.52 13.57 -0.58
N SER A 106 -14.13 12.30 -0.59
CA SER A 106 -13.32 11.70 0.49
C SER A 106 -11.84 12.05 0.44
N LYS A 107 -11.33 12.54 -0.70
CA LYS A 107 -9.92 12.91 -0.88
C LYS A 107 -9.48 13.96 0.14
N GLY A 108 -10.35 14.92 0.47
CA GLY A 108 -10.06 15.90 1.51
C GLY A 108 -9.86 15.31 2.92
N VAL A 109 -10.43 14.13 3.21
CA VAL A 109 -10.19 13.41 4.47
C VAL A 109 -8.85 12.68 4.42
N LEU A 110 -8.49 12.13 3.26
CA LEU A 110 -7.20 11.49 3.03
C LEU A 110 -6.06 12.50 3.03
N ASP A 111 -6.25 13.69 2.48
CA ASP A 111 -5.23 14.75 2.51
C ASP A 111 -5.02 15.28 3.96
N ARG A 112 -6.09 15.32 4.76
CA ARG A 112 -6.00 15.59 6.22
C ARG A 112 -5.41 14.43 7.02
N SER A 113 -5.21 13.25 6.43
CA SER A 113 -4.56 12.13 7.14
C SER A 113 -3.13 12.45 7.52
N GLN A 114 -2.43 13.32 6.76
CA GLN A 114 -1.08 13.76 7.10
C GLN A 114 -1.07 14.71 8.32
N GLU A 115 -2.09 15.56 8.46
CA GLU A 115 -2.28 16.40 9.65
C GLU A 115 -2.67 15.54 10.85
N LEU A 116 -3.53 14.53 10.64
CA LEU A 116 -3.89 13.55 11.67
C LEU A 116 -2.68 12.73 12.11
N GLU A 117 -1.84 12.27 11.19
CA GLU A 117 -0.62 11.51 11.51
C GLU A 117 0.36 12.36 12.32
N ARG A 118 0.51 13.65 11.99
CA ARG A 118 1.31 14.59 12.79
C ARG A 118 0.72 14.80 14.18
N ALA A 119 -0.59 15.01 14.29
CA ALA A 119 -1.27 15.16 15.56
C ALA A 119 -1.15 13.89 16.42
N VAL A 120 -1.32 12.70 15.83
CA VAL A 120 -1.16 11.41 16.52
C VAL A 120 0.27 11.28 17.07
N LYS A 121 1.31 11.57 16.27
CA LYS A 121 2.70 11.54 16.75
C LYS A 121 2.99 12.53 17.88
N GLU A 122 2.31 13.67 17.91
CA GLU A 122 2.47 14.67 18.98
C GLU A 122 1.72 14.28 20.26
N PHE A 123 0.51 13.74 20.14
CA PHE A 123 -0.37 13.45 21.28
C PHE A 123 -0.18 12.05 21.86
N GLU A 124 0.27 11.06 21.08
CA GLU A 124 0.58 9.71 21.54
C GLU A 124 1.50 9.68 22.78
N PRO A 125 2.67 10.36 22.79
CA PRO A 125 3.53 10.33 23.97
C PRO A 125 2.90 11.05 25.17
N LYS A 126 2.11 12.11 24.94
CA LYS A 126 1.40 12.83 26.01
C LYS A 126 0.31 11.95 26.62
N PHE A 127 -0.41 11.21 25.79
CA PHE A 127 -1.47 10.29 26.22
C PHE A 127 -0.89 9.09 26.95
N ASN A 128 0.21 8.51 26.47
CA ASN A 128 0.92 7.43 27.17
C ASN A 128 1.43 7.88 28.54
N LYS A 129 1.98 9.09 28.64
CA LYS A 129 2.39 9.67 29.92
C LYS A 129 1.20 9.89 30.86
N LEU A 130 0.08 10.38 30.33
CA LEU A 130 -1.15 10.57 31.11
C LEU A 130 -1.71 9.22 31.59
N ALA A 131 -1.69 8.19 30.75
CA ALA A 131 -2.13 6.85 31.12
C ALA A 131 -1.28 6.26 32.24
N GLN A 132 0.05 6.44 32.20
CA GLN A 132 0.93 6.05 33.30
C GLN A 132 0.59 6.81 34.59
N LEU A 133 0.44 8.13 34.50
CA LEU A 133 0.08 8.96 35.65
C LEU A 133 -1.27 8.53 36.27
N GLN A 134 -2.23 8.15 35.44
CA GLN A 134 -3.54 7.67 35.89
C GLN A 134 -3.43 6.36 36.67
N VAL A 135 -2.58 5.43 36.22
CA VAL A 135 -2.31 4.17 36.93
C VAL A 135 -1.65 4.45 38.29
N ASP A 136 -0.67 5.36 38.32
CA ASP A 136 0.00 5.73 39.57
C ASP A 136 -0.98 6.35 40.57
N GLN A 137 -1.85 7.26 40.11
CA GLN A 137 -2.89 7.88 40.93
C GLN A 137 -3.91 6.87 41.46
N GLU A 138 -4.29 5.88 40.65
CA GLU A 138 -5.22 4.83 41.08
C GLU A 138 -4.59 3.96 42.18
N ASN A 139 -3.31 3.60 42.03
CA ASN A 139 -2.58 2.84 43.04
C ASN A 139 -2.44 3.62 44.35
N GLU A 140 -2.05 4.90 44.29
CA GLU A 140 -1.94 5.75 45.48
C GLU A 140 -3.30 5.94 46.18
N ALA A 141 -4.36 6.16 45.41
CA ALA A 141 -5.72 6.27 45.95
C ALA A 141 -6.18 4.97 46.64
N GLN A 142 -5.85 3.80 46.08
CA GLN A 142 -6.14 2.51 46.70
C GLN A 142 -5.36 2.30 47.99
N GLU A 143 -4.07 2.67 48.01
CA GLU A 143 -3.23 2.55 49.21
C GLU A 143 -3.76 3.44 50.35
N ILE A 144 -4.02 4.72 50.07
CA ILE A 144 -4.60 5.65 51.04
C ILE A 144 -5.97 5.15 51.54
N SER A 145 -6.81 4.65 50.62
CA SER A 145 -8.11 4.10 50.99
C SER A 145 -7.97 2.89 51.92
N LYS A 146 -6.98 2.03 51.70
CA LYS A 146 -6.70 0.88 52.55
C LYS A 146 -6.21 1.31 53.92
N GLU A 147 -5.25 2.22 54.00
CA GLU A 147 -4.75 2.76 55.27
C GLU A 147 -5.86 3.42 56.09
N SER A 148 -6.73 4.19 55.43
CA SER A 148 -7.88 4.83 56.07
C SER A 148 -8.86 3.81 56.65
N LEU A 149 -9.15 2.74 55.91
CA LEU A 149 -10.00 1.64 56.38
C LEU A 149 -9.37 0.89 57.57
N GLU A 150 -8.06 0.61 57.51
CA GLU A 150 -7.33 -0.01 58.62
C GLU A 150 -7.35 0.87 59.88
N LEU A 151 -7.20 2.19 59.71
CA LEU A 151 -7.27 3.15 60.83
C LEU A 151 -8.69 3.21 61.41
N MET A 152 -9.73 3.22 60.59
CA MET A 152 -11.12 3.15 61.04
C MET A 152 -11.40 1.85 61.81
N GLN A 153 -10.86 0.72 61.36
CA GLN A 153 -11.00 -0.57 62.05
C GLN A 153 -10.33 -0.52 63.43
N LYS A 154 -9.09 -0.04 63.51
CA LYS A 154 -8.38 0.13 64.80
C LYS A 154 -9.13 1.06 65.75
N TYR A 155 -9.66 2.17 65.23
CA TYR A 155 -10.46 3.09 66.03
C TYR A 155 -11.72 2.40 66.58
N ASN A 156 -12.46 1.69 65.73
CA ASN A 156 -13.65 0.96 66.15
C ASN A 156 -13.33 -0.10 67.22
N GLU A 157 -12.23 -0.84 67.06
CA GLU A 157 -11.77 -1.82 68.05
C GLU A 157 -11.43 -1.17 69.40
N ILE A 158 -10.71 -0.04 69.39
CA ILE A 158 -10.40 0.73 70.60
C ILE A 158 -11.69 1.21 71.27
N ILE A 159 -12.63 1.76 70.52
CA ILE A 159 -13.91 2.24 71.07
C ILE A 159 -14.72 1.07 71.66
N GLU A 160 -14.71 -0.10 71.04
CA GLU A 160 -15.36 -1.29 71.58
C GLU A 160 -14.73 -1.73 72.91
N ILE A 161 -13.40 -1.78 72.98
CA ILE A 161 -12.66 -2.12 74.21
C ILE A 161 -12.93 -1.10 75.31
N VAL A 162 -12.87 0.19 74.98
CA VAL A 162 -13.15 1.29 75.91
C VAL A 162 -14.58 1.20 76.42
N SER A 163 -15.56 0.98 75.53
CA SER A 163 -16.97 0.82 75.91
C SER A 163 -17.17 -0.38 76.86
N LYS A 164 -16.60 -1.54 76.54
CA LYS A 164 -16.62 -2.73 77.42
C LYS A 164 -15.97 -2.44 78.78
N SER A 165 -14.85 -1.73 78.78
CA SER A 165 -14.12 -1.39 80.02
C SER A 165 -14.94 -0.45 80.90
N PHE A 166 -15.58 0.56 80.32
CA PHE A 166 -16.50 1.44 81.05
C PHE A 166 -17.68 0.68 81.64
N ILE A 167 -18.29 -0.25 80.90
CA ILE A 167 -19.37 -1.11 81.43
C ILE A 167 -18.86 -1.97 82.58
N GLN A 168 -17.66 -2.53 82.49
CA GLN A 168 -17.06 -3.31 83.58
C GLN A 168 -16.78 -2.45 84.81
N TYR A 169 -16.22 -1.25 84.63
CA TYR A 169 -15.98 -0.32 85.72
C TYR A 169 -17.28 0.14 86.39
N ASP A 170 -18.33 0.42 85.61
CA ASP A 170 -19.65 0.79 86.13
C ASP A 170 -20.28 -0.35 86.94
N ASN A 171 -20.14 -1.60 86.48
CA ASN A 171 -20.58 -2.78 87.25
C ASN A 171 -19.80 -2.96 88.56
N ILE A 172 -18.50 -2.66 88.58
CA ILE A 172 -17.68 -2.74 89.80
C ILE A 172 -18.08 -1.62 90.77
N LEU A 173 -18.27 -0.39 90.26
CA LEU A 173 -18.72 0.75 91.03
C LEU A 173 -20.11 0.52 91.62
N SER A 174 -21.09 0.05 90.84
CA SER A 174 -22.43 -0.30 91.35
C SER A 174 -22.39 -1.36 92.46
N LYS A 175 -21.50 -2.35 92.36
CA LYS A 175 -21.30 -3.34 93.44
C LYS A 175 -20.67 -2.74 94.70
N ALA A 176 -19.79 -1.74 94.55
CA ALA A 176 -19.12 -1.07 95.67
C ALA A 176 -20.00 0.00 96.33
N GLU A 177 -20.86 0.67 95.56
CA GLU A 177 -21.76 1.73 96.03
C GLU A 177 -23.01 1.19 96.75
N GLY A 178 -23.29 -0.10 96.66
CA GLY A 178 -24.26 -0.78 97.52
C GLY A 178 -25.69 -0.29 97.31
N LYS A 179 -26.32 -0.78 96.24
CA LYS A 179 -27.68 -1.33 96.32
C LYS A 179 -27.61 -2.84 96.34
#